data_AF-A0A378XZ07-F1
#
_entry.id   AF-A0A378XZ07-F1
#
_cell.length_a   1.000
_cell.length_b   1.000
_cell.length_c   1.000
_cell.angle_alpha   90.00
_cell.angle_beta   90.00
_cell.angle_gamma   90.00
#
_symmetry.space_group_name_H-M   'P 1'
#
loop_
_entity.id
_entity.type
_entity.pdbx_description
1 polymer ?
#
loop_
_entity_poly.entity_id
_entity_poly.type
_entity_poly.pdbx_seq_one_letter_code
_entity_poly.pdbx_strand_id
1 'polypeptide(L)'
;MKLKVQFTNELPFMIQLPNGDYSVRTRLNPTEEKDFILKLSDDVFRVHINPFGSKKSAMCIEGERAELESYIINNRIPNYAFEPCKSYISCTIEEELELKDELYLNVTNDDLIDKIKSKMIREGIKYTDTIDLTRMATTEFGTYNTDQVLEEKIDYVVNRRLNELSRLVYPYHNALNQFIKQYSYLRNDFFVETTTMHTLKGTTSRQFVDGYYYDSIKHAGKAPSMMPYQKWLPEIDSNHVETLKERLINGFDIPPTKDLIIMARNLAERGEYRSAIINSSAALEVAVEQKIIEKMYLNGNTQAEIDTFLDSTKTNFYRRCDRQLNEKAGQSLVRNNPTLWTNINSHRNRYRHKIAHSSLMPNARDTEKVINDFEIAVNWVEAL
;
A
#
# COMPACT_ATOMS: atom_id res chain seq x y z
N MET A 1 24.57 -14.79 13.93
CA MET A 1 24.63 -14.39 12.51
C MET A 1 23.56 -13.34 12.30
N LYS A 2 23.91 -12.22 11.72
CA LYS A 2 22.99 -11.13 11.48
C LYS A 2 22.26 -11.35 10.16
N LEU A 3 20.98 -11.65 10.23
CA LEU A 3 20.10 -11.74 9.07
C LEU A 3 19.46 -10.38 8.82
N LYS A 4 19.41 -9.98 7.54
CA LYS A 4 18.78 -8.72 7.15
C LYS A 4 17.94 -8.92 5.89
N VAL A 5 16.74 -8.37 5.90
CA VAL A 5 15.88 -8.26 4.72
C VAL A 5 15.54 -6.80 4.49
N GLN A 6 15.78 -6.32 3.27
CA GLN A 6 15.45 -4.98 2.83
C GLN A 6 14.34 -5.03 1.80
N PHE A 7 13.20 -4.42 2.10
CA PHE A 7 12.14 -4.18 1.13
C PHE A 7 12.36 -2.84 0.45
N THR A 8 12.22 -2.81 -0.88
CA THR A 8 12.28 -1.56 -1.63
C THR A 8 11.20 -1.49 -2.71
N ASN A 9 10.65 -0.29 -2.90
CA ASN A 9 9.79 0.02 -4.05
C ASN A 9 9.82 1.49 -4.43
N GLU A 10 9.80 1.72 -5.74
CA GLU A 10 9.42 3.01 -6.33
C GLU A 10 7.88 3.11 -6.34
N LEU A 11 7.34 4.20 -5.79
CA LEU A 11 5.91 4.49 -5.83
C LEU A 11 5.50 5.01 -7.21
N PRO A 12 4.24 4.80 -7.64
CA PRO A 12 3.76 5.30 -8.93
C PRO A 12 3.54 6.82 -8.95
N PHE A 13 3.72 7.53 -7.83
CA PHE A 13 3.53 8.97 -7.65
C PHE A 13 4.64 9.55 -6.74
N MET A 14 4.74 10.88 -6.69
CA MET A 14 5.61 11.59 -5.75
C MET A 14 4.86 11.84 -4.43
N ILE A 15 5.51 11.55 -3.30
CA ILE A 15 5.11 11.94 -1.96
C ILE A 15 5.87 13.23 -1.63
N GLN A 16 5.16 14.35 -1.48
CA GLN A 16 5.78 15.66 -1.24
C GLN A 16 6.08 15.88 0.24
N LEU A 17 6.87 14.98 0.83
CA LEU A 17 7.38 15.04 2.20
C LEU A 17 8.91 15.15 2.19
N PRO A 18 9.55 15.65 3.26
CA PRO A 18 11.00 15.60 3.36
C PRO A 18 11.50 14.15 3.39
N ASN A 19 12.64 13.90 2.76
CA ASN A 19 13.36 12.63 2.88
C ASN A 19 13.63 12.34 4.36
N GLY A 20 13.48 11.08 4.76
CA GLY A 20 13.66 10.68 6.15
C GLY A 20 12.91 9.42 6.53
N ASP A 21 12.94 9.13 7.82
CA ASP A 21 12.39 7.91 8.40
C ASP A 21 10.99 8.18 8.98
N TYR A 22 10.04 7.35 8.58
CA TYR A 22 8.65 7.39 9.03
C TYR A 22 8.29 6.04 9.67
N SER A 23 8.17 6.02 10.99
CA SER A 23 7.77 4.83 11.73
C SER A 23 6.26 4.63 11.63
N VAL A 24 5.83 3.43 11.24
CA VAL A 24 4.41 3.08 11.07
C VAL A 24 4.10 1.83 11.86
N ARG A 25 3.12 1.90 12.76
CA ARG A 25 2.68 0.75 13.54
C ARG A 25 1.64 -0.05 12.77
N THR A 26 1.91 -1.33 12.53
CA THR A 26 1.01 -2.24 11.81
C THR A 26 0.79 -3.52 12.59
N ARG A 27 -0.44 -4.03 12.56
CA ARG A 27 -0.79 -5.35 13.11
C ARG A 27 -0.27 -6.46 12.20
N LEU A 28 0.51 -7.38 12.77
CA LEU A 28 0.94 -8.61 12.10
C LEU A 28 -0.16 -9.68 12.18
N ASN A 29 -0.83 -9.75 13.33
CA ASN A 29 -1.95 -10.63 13.62
C ASN A 29 -2.87 -9.93 14.67
N PRO A 30 -4.02 -10.50 15.07
CA PRO A 30 -4.92 -9.86 16.03
C PRO A 30 -4.31 -9.49 17.38
N THR A 31 -3.16 -10.07 17.74
CA THR A 31 -2.52 -9.94 19.05
C THR A 31 -1.12 -9.29 19.00
N GLU A 32 -0.57 -9.04 17.82
CA GLU A 32 0.81 -8.61 17.64
C GLU A 32 0.90 -7.42 16.70
N GLU A 33 1.58 -6.38 17.17
CA GLU A 33 1.88 -5.17 16.43
C GLU A 33 3.39 -5.05 16.23
N LYS A 34 3.78 -4.50 15.08
CA LYS A 34 5.17 -4.23 14.74
C LYS A 34 5.30 -2.86 14.11
N ASP A 35 6.33 -2.15 14.51
CA ASP A 35 6.69 -0.87 13.94
C ASP A 35 7.61 -1.10 12.73
N PHE A 36 7.22 -0.55 11.59
CA PHE A 36 7.99 -0.55 10.34
C PHE A 36 8.57 0.84 10.12
N ILE A 37 9.89 0.93 9.94
CA ILE A 37 10.57 2.20 9.62
C ILE A 37 10.64 2.33 8.10
N LEU A 38 9.76 3.16 7.54
CA LEU A 38 9.72 3.47 6.12
C LEU A 38 10.66 4.66 5.84
N LYS A 39 11.77 4.40 5.17
CA LYS A 39 12.68 5.44 4.69
C LYS A 39 12.20 5.95 3.33
N LEU A 40 11.76 7.20 3.29
CA LEU A 40 11.41 7.93 2.07
C LEU A 40 12.66 8.61 1.51
N SER A 41 12.91 8.40 0.22
CA SER A 41 13.94 9.10 -0.53
C SER A 41 13.47 9.43 -1.93
N ASP A 42 13.59 10.71 -2.30
CA ASP A 42 13.46 11.20 -3.67
C ASP A 42 14.84 11.30 -4.38
N ASP A 43 15.94 10.92 -3.71
CA ASP A 43 17.32 11.01 -4.23
C ASP A 43 17.82 9.72 -4.92
N VAL A 44 16.91 8.79 -5.19
CA VAL A 44 17.21 7.51 -5.86
C VAL A 44 17.11 7.69 -7.37
N PHE A 45 18.10 7.17 -8.09
CA PHE A 45 18.13 7.19 -9.55
C PHE A 45 18.21 5.77 -10.09
N ARG A 46 17.79 5.62 -11.34
CA ARG A 46 18.00 4.45 -12.17
C ARG A 46 19.02 4.78 -13.24
N VAL A 47 20.10 4.03 -13.30
CA VAL A 47 21.07 4.07 -14.41
C VAL A 47 20.76 2.96 -15.37
N HIS A 48 20.46 3.33 -16.62
CA HIS A 48 20.32 2.40 -17.74
C HIS A 48 21.68 2.24 -18.41
N ILE A 49 22.19 1.01 -18.49
CA ILE A 49 23.46 0.72 -19.17
C ILE A 49 23.16 0.25 -20.60
N ASN A 50 23.87 0.83 -21.58
CA ASN A 50 23.63 0.61 -23.01
C ASN A 50 22.17 0.89 -23.45
N PRO A 51 21.56 2.04 -23.10
CA PRO A 51 20.13 2.31 -23.33
C PRO A 51 19.73 2.35 -24.81
N PHE A 52 20.70 2.47 -25.73
CA PHE A 52 20.48 2.58 -27.17
C PHE A 52 20.78 1.29 -27.96
N GLY A 53 21.10 0.18 -27.27
CA GLY A 53 21.32 -1.12 -27.91
C GLY A 53 20.01 -1.76 -28.39
N SER A 54 19.98 -2.27 -29.62
CA SER A 54 18.77 -2.75 -30.32
C SER A 54 18.13 -4.05 -29.79
N LYS A 55 18.40 -4.48 -28.55
CA LYS A 55 17.82 -5.71 -27.99
C LYS A 55 17.39 -5.57 -26.53
N LYS A 56 16.19 -6.08 -26.27
CA LYS A 56 15.49 -6.24 -24.99
C LYS A 56 16.40 -6.75 -23.85
N SER A 57 17.01 -5.83 -23.12
CA SER A 57 17.14 -5.81 -21.64
C SER A 57 18.13 -4.70 -21.28
N ALA A 58 17.64 -3.47 -21.13
CA ALA A 58 18.44 -2.46 -20.45
C ALA A 58 18.68 -2.96 -19.03
N MET A 59 19.89 -3.44 -18.75
CA MET A 59 20.32 -3.73 -17.39
C MET A 59 20.30 -2.39 -16.67
N CYS A 60 19.37 -2.23 -15.74
CA CYS A 60 19.21 -1.01 -14.98
C CYS A 60 19.65 -1.25 -13.53
N ILE A 61 20.39 -0.29 -12.97
CA ILE A 61 20.85 -0.30 -11.59
C ILE A 61 20.17 0.86 -10.87
N GLU A 62 19.62 0.61 -9.69
CA GLU A 62 18.99 1.63 -8.85
C GLU A 62 19.83 1.88 -7.61
N GLY A 63 19.99 3.14 -7.23
CA GLY A 63 20.81 3.55 -6.09
C GLY A 63 20.80 5.06 -5.90
N GLU A 64 21.49 5.53 -4.86
CA GLU A 64 21.73 6.96 -4.70
C GLU A 64 22.66 7.47 -5.81
N ARG A 65 22.48 8.72 -6.23
CA ARG A 65 23.22 9.28 -7.36
C ARG A 65 24.74 9.12 -7.22
N ALA A 66 25.28 9.43 -6.04
CA ALA A 66 26.72 9.37 -5.78
C ALA A 66 27.28 7.94 -5.88
N GLU A 67 26.52 6.93 -5.43
CA GLU A 67 26.89 5.52 -5.52
C GLU A 67 26.92 5.05 -6.96
N LEU A 68 25.90 5.43 -7.74
CA LEU A 68 25.79 5.07 -9.15
C LEU A 68 26.88 5.73 -10.00
N GLU A 69 27.18 7.01 -9.74
CA GLU A 69 28.29 7.71 -10.38
C GLU A 69 29.64 7.02 -10.07
N SER A 70 29.86 6.62 -8.81
CA SER A 70 31.06 5.87 -8.42
C SER A 70 31.15 4.51 -9.13
N TYR A 71 30.03 3.79 -9.24
CA TYR A 71 29.99 2.51 -9.94
C TYR A 71 30.33 2.65 -11.43
N ILE A 72 29.78 3.67 -12.10
CA ILE A 72 30.05 3.96 -13.51
C ILE A 72 31.54 4.24 -13.73
N ILE A 73 32.15 5.07 -12.87
CA ILE A 73 33.56 5.44 -12.95
C ILE A 73 34.44 4.20 -12.75
N ASN A 74 34.20 3.43 -11.69
CA ASN A 74 35.02 2.28 -11.33
C ASN A 74 34.95 1.17 -12.38
N ASN A 75 33.78 0.96 -12.99
CA ASN A 75 33.57 -0.07 -14.01
C ASN A 75 33.76 0.45 -15.45
N ARG A 76 34.16 1.73 -15.61
CA ARG A 76 34.40 2.39 -16.90
C ARG A 76 33.24 2.21 -17.89
N ILE A 77 32.01 2.39 -17.42
CA ILE A 77 30.81 2.16 -18.24
C ILE A 77 30.67 3.32 -19.23
N PRO A 78 30.79 3.09 -20.55
CA PRO A 78 30.91 4.17 -21.53
C PRO A 78 29.57 4.74 -21.99
N ASN A 79 28.48 3.97 -21.89
CA ASN A 79 27.16 4.35 -22.41
C ASN A 79 26.10 4.11 -21.34
N TYR A 80 25.62 5.18 -20.74
CA TYR A 80 24.62 5.14 -19.68
C TYR A 80 23.69 6.35 -19.72
N ALA A 81 22.51 6.21 -19.13
CA ALA A 81 21.58 7.31 -18.91
C ALA A 81 21.01 7.25 -17.49
N PHE A 82 20.98 8.39 -16.80
CA PHE A 82 20.30 8.54 -15.52
C PHE A 82 18.83 8.88 -15.75
N GLU A 83 17.97 8.15 -15.08
CA GLU A 83 16.55 8.42 -14.94
C GLU A 83 16.27 8.57 -13.43
N PRO A 84 15.85 9.74 -12.95
CA PRO A 84 15.49 9.87 -11.55
C PRO A 84 14.24 9.04 -11.24
N CYS A 85 14.25 8.35 -10.09
CA CYS A 85 13.06 7.68 -9.62
C CYS A 85 12.05 8.70 -9.08
N LYS A 86 10.81 8.24 -8.90
CA LYS A 86 9.82 8.97 -8.09
C LYS A 86 10.16 8.84 -6.59
N SER A 87 9.16 8.90 -5.72
CA SER A 87 9.38 8.58 -4.31
C SER A 87 9.71 7.11 -4.12
N TYR A 88 10.90 6.88 -3.57
CA TYR A 88 11.42 5.57 -3.24
C TYR A 88 11.21 5.29 -1.76
N ILE A 89 10.58 4.17 -1.44
CA ILE A 89 10.43 3.70 -0.06
C ILE A 89 11.31 2.48 0.13
N SER A 90 12.06 2.48 1.24
CA SER A 90 12.75 1.28 1.72
C SER A 90 12.42 1.00 3.18
N CYS A 91 12.42 -0.27 3.56
CA CYS A 91 12.27 -0.72 4.94
C CYS A 91 13.26 -1.85 5.18
N THR A 92 13.97 -1.79 6.31
CA THR A 92 14.93 -2.82 6.70
C THR A 92 14.42 -3.57 7.92
N ILE A 93 14.51 -4.89 7.88
CA ILE A 93 14.24 -5.78 9.01
C ILE A 93 15.51 -6.57 9.29
N GLU A 94 15.96 -6.53 10.53
CA GLU A 94 17.16 -7.25 10.98
C GLU A 94 16.80 -8.20 12.13
N GLU A 95 17.49 -9.33 12.18
CA GLU A 95 17.37 -10.33 13.24
C GLU A 95 18.73 -10.98 13.49
N GLU A 96 19.05 -11.20 14.77
CA GLU A 96 20.19 -12.03 15.15
C GLU A 96 19.73 -13.50 15.23
N LEU A 97 20.30 -14.34 14.35
CA LEU A 97 20.11 -15.78 14.39
C LEU A 97 21.25 -16.44 15.15
N GLU A 98 20.92 -17.05 16.28
CA GLU A 98 21.80 -17.96 17.01
C GLU A 98 21.64 -19.37 16.46
N LEU A 99 22.68 -19.89 15.81
CA LEU A 99 22.72 -21.28 15.35
C LEU A 99 22.92 -22.21 16.57
N LYS A 100 21.84 -22.82 17.02
CA LYS A 100 21.85 -23.88 18.05
C LYS A 100 21.75 -25.24 17.37
N ASP A 101 22.38 -26.26 17.94
CA ASP A 101 22.39 -27.63 17.38
C ASP A 101 20.98 -28.15 17.08
N GLU A 102 20.03 -27.83 17.94
CA GLU A 102 18.62 -28.18 17.80
C GLU A 102 17.99 -27.68 16.48
N LEU A 103 18.43 -26.53 15.94
CA LEU A 103 17.84 -25.95 14.75
C LEU A 103 18.15 -26.74 13.48
N TYR A 104 19.37 -27.29 13.38
CA TYR A 104 19.81 -28.07 12.22
C TYR A 104 19.74 -29.59 12.43
N LEU A 105 19.60 -30.05 13.68
CA LEU A 105 19.20 -31.43 13.98
C LEU A 105 17.78 -31.75 13.47
N ASN A 106 16.89 -30.76 13.48
CA ASN A 106 15.52 -30.88 12.95
C ASN A 106 15.43 -30.85 11.42
N VAL A 107 16.52 -30.56 10.71
CA VAL A 107 16.56 -30.59 9.24
C VAL A 107 16.81 -32.03 8.78
N THR A 108 15.86 -32.57 8.02
CA THR A 108 15.91 -33.95 7.52
C THR A 108 16.73 -34.05 6.23
N ASN A 109 17.11 -35.27 5.85
CA ASN A 109 17.77 -35.48 4.55
C ASN A 109 16.82 -35.16 3.38
N ASP A 110 15.52 -35.39 3.55
CA ASP A 110 14.51 -35.08 2.53
C ASP A 110 14.42 -33.57 2.28
N ASP A 111 14.54 -32.74 3.33
CA ASP A 111 14.61 -31.28 3.20
C ASP A 111 15.79 -30.83 2.33
N LEU A 112 16.96 -31.44 2.53
CA LEU A 112 18.17 -31.12 1.77
C LEU A 112 18.07 -31.62 0.32
N ILE A 113 17.49 -32.80 0.11
CA ILE A 113 17.22 -33.34 -1.23
C ILE A 113 16.26 -32.40 -1.99
N ASP A 114 15.20 -31.91 -1.36
CA ASP A 114 14.26 -30.96 -1.98
C ASP A 114 14.89 -29.59 -2.30
N LYS A 115 15.83 -29.15 -1.45
CA LYS A 115 16.66 -27.96 -1.74
C LYS A 115 17.53 -28.17 -2.97
N ILE A 116 18.18 -29.33 -3.11
CA ILE A 116 18.98 -29.69 -4.29
C ILE A 116 18.09 -29.75 -5.54
N LYS A 117 16.90 -30.36 -5.48
CA LYS A 117 15.93 -30.34 -6.61
C LYS A 117 15.64 -28.90 -7.06
N SER A 118 15.37 -28.01 -6.11
CA SER A 118 15.07 -26.60 -6.39
C SER A 118 16.25 -25.87 -7.03
N LYS A 119 17.48 -26.17 -6.61
CA LYS A 119 18.71 -25.68 -7.26
C LYS A 119 18.84 -26.20 -8.70
N MET A 120 18.69 -27.50 -8.92
CA MET A 120 18.76 -28.11 -10.26
C MET A 120 17.75 -27.51 -11.24
N ILE A 121 16.52 -27.25 -10.78
CA ILE A 121 15.48 -26.59 -11.59
C ILE A 121 15.91 -25.17 -11.98
N ARG A 122 16.41 -24.38 -11.02
CA ARG A 122 16.86 -22.99 -11.27
C ARG A 122 18.04 -22.93 -12.24
N GLU A 123 18.94 -23.92 -12.17
CA GLU A 123 20.09 -24.05 -13.07
C GLU A 123 19.70 -24.60 -14.46
N GLY A 124 18.44 -25.00 -14.66
CA GLY A 124 17.94 -25.52 -15.94
C GLY A 124 18.49 -26.90 -16.29
N ILE A 125 18.86 -27.69 -15.28
CA ILE A 125 19.30 -29.07 -15.48
C ILE A 125 18.16 -29.87 -16.09
N LYS A 126 18.46 -30.61 -17.17
CA LYS A 126 17.46 -31.43 -17.86
C LYS A 126 17.18 -32.69 -17.06
N TYR A 127 15.90 -32.98 -16.82
CA TYR A 127 15.39 -34.20 -16.21
C TYR A 127 14.19 -34.71 -17.02
N THR A 128 13.93 -36.02 -16.99
CA THR A 128 12.84 -36.61 -17.79
C THR A 128 11.48 -36.51 -17.11
N ASP A 129 11.44 -36.64 -15.78
CA ASP A 129 10.25 -36.51 -14.94
C ASP A 129 10.64 -36.19 -13.47
N THR A 130 9.66 -36.08 -12.58
CA THR A 130 9.90 -35.76 -11.16
C THR A 130 10.60 -36.88 -10.38
N ILE A 131 10.47 -38.14 -10.83
CA ILE A 131 11.13 -39.29 -10.21
C ILE A 131 12.62 -39.26 -10.57
N ASP A 132 12.94 -38.97 -11.84
CA ASP A 132 14.31 -38.79 -12.32
C ASP A 132 15.00 -37.62 -11.60
N LEU A 133 14.32 -36.47 -11.47
CA LEU A 133 14.83 -35.33 -10.70
C LEU A 133 15.10 -35.70 -9.23
N THR A 134 14.22 -36.49 -8.61
CA THR A 134 14.41 -36.95 -7.24
C THR A 134 15.61 -37.87 -7.13
N ARG A 135 15.74 -38.85 -8.03
CA ARG A 135 16.89 -39.75 -8.08
C ARG A 135 18.19 -38.99 -8.29
N MET A 136 18.22 -38.00 -9.18
CA MET A 136 19.38 -37.14 -9.43
C MET A 136 19.78 -36.37 -8.16
N ALA A 137 18.83 -35.71 -7.51
CA ALA A 137 19.07 -34.96 -6.27
C ALA A 137 19.55 -35.86 -5.12
N THR A 138 18.94 -37.05 -4.95
CA THR A 138 19.39 -38.04 -3.96
C THR A 138 20.80 -38.55 -4.25
N THR A 139 21.14 -38.75 -5.53
CA THR A 139 22.49 -39.18 -5.92
C THR A 139 23.53 -38.10 -5.62
N GLU A 140 23.24 -36.84 -5.93
CA GLU A 140 24.10 -35.70 -5.58
C GLU A 140 24.28 -35.61 -4.06
N PHE A 141 23.18 -35.64 -3.30
CA PHE A 141 23.22 -35.62 -1.85
C PHE A 141 24.05 -36.77 -1.26
N GLY A 142 23.97 -37.97 -1.84
CA GLY A 142 24.75 -39.13 -1.43
C GLY A 142 26.26 -38.97 -1.59
N THR A 143 26.73 -37.94 -2.31
CA THR A 143 28.17 -37.62 -2.42
C THR A 143 28.68 -36.70 -1.33
N TYR A 144 27.79 -36.11 -0.51
CA TYR A 144 28.18 -35.14 0.51
C TYR A 144 28.81 -35.84 1.71
N ASN A 145 29.90 -35.27 2.22
CA ASN A 145 30.50 -35.69 3.48
C ASN A 145 29.78 -35.05 4.69
N THR A 146 30.16 -35.42 5.91
CA THR A 146 29.51 -34.93 7.15
C THR A 146 29.56 -33.42 7.29
N ASP A 147 30.68 -32.78 6.94
CA ASP A 147 30.85 -31.33 7.04
C ASP A 147 29.97 -30.61 6.01
N GLN A 148 29.92 -31.11 4.79
CA GLN A 148 29.04 -30.60 3.73
C GLN A 148 27.55 -30.73 4.09
N VAL A 149 27.16 -31.85 4.71
CA VAL A 149 25.78 -32.01 5.21
C VAL A 149 25.49 -30.98 6.29
N LEU A 150 26.42 -30.70 7.20
CA LEU A 150 26.24 -29.68 8.23
C LEU A 150 26.11 -28.28 7.63
N GLU A 151 26.99 -27.90 6.69
CA GLU A 151 26.91 -26.62 5.97
C GLU A 151 25.56 -26.43 5.27
N GLU A 152 25.09 -27.48 4.58
CA GLU A 152 23.81 -27.46 3.86
C GLU A 152 22.61 -27.33 4.79
N LYS A 153 22.67 -27.95 5.98
CA LYS A 153 21.65 -27.78 7.02
C LYS A 153 21.65 -26.37 7.59
N ILE A 154 22.82 -25.79 7.84
CA ILE A 154 22.93 -24.39 8.29
C ILE A 154 22.34 -23.46 7.23
N ASP A 155 22.74 -23.63 5.97
CA ASP A 155 22.20 -22.83 4.86
C ASP A 155 20.69 -23.01 4.70
N TYR A 156 20.16 -24.22 4.87
CA TYR A 156 18.72 -24.46 4.88
C TYR A 156 18.00 -23.68 5.99
N VAL A 157 18.53 -23.70 7.23
CA VAL A 157 17.97 -22.94 8.36
C VAL A 157 18.00 -21.43 8.07
N VAL A 158 19.14 -20.92 7.58
CA VAL A 158 19.31 -19.52 7.21
C VAL A 158 18.33 -19.11 6.10
N ASN A 159 18.25 -19.90 5.02
CA ASN A 159 17.34 -19.66 3.90
C ASN A 159 15.88 -19.65 4.37
N ARG A 160 15.48 -20.64 5.20
CA ARG A 160 14.13 -20.71 5.76
C ARG A 160 13.81 -19.45 6.57
N ARG A 161 14.73 -19.00 7.43
CA ARG A 161 14.51 -17.81 8.25
C ARG A 161 14.47 -16.53 7.42
N LEU A 162 15.33 -16.37 6.42
CA LEU A 162 15.29 -15.24 5.49
C LEU A 162 14.00 -15.20 4.67
N ASN A 163 13.46 -16.36 4.30
CA ASN A 163 12.15 -16.45 3.63
C ASN A 163 11.00 -16.07 4.58
N GLU A 164 11.05 -16.47 5.85
CA GLU A 164 10.09 -16.03 6.87
C GLU A 164 10.13 -14.50 7.05
N LEU A 165 11.32 -13.91 7.16
CA LEU A 165 11.49 -12.46 7.19
C LEU A 165 10.98 -11.79 5.91
N SER A 166 11.21 -12.40 4.74
CA SER A 166 10.71 -11.89 3.46
C SER A 166 9.18 -11.92 3.35
N ARG A 167 8.49 -12.84 4.06
CA ARG A 167 7.03 -12.86 4.14
C ARG A 167 6.46 -11.64 4.88
N LEU A 168 7.27 -10.89 5.63
CA LEU A 168 6.87 -9.61 6.22
C LEU A 168 6.61 -8.52 5.15
N VAL A 169 6.82 -8.81 3.86
CA VAL A 169 6.40 -7.94 2.75
C VAL A 169 4.90 -7.60 2.80
N TYR A 170 4.04 -8.50 3.27
CA TYR A 170 2.59 -8.24 3.33
C TYR A 170 2.22 -7.24 4.44
N PRO A 171 2.68 -7.44 5.71
CA PRO A 171 2.61 -6.38 6.72
C PRO A 171 3.27 -5.07 6.29
N TYR A 172 4.41 -5.13 5.59
CA TYR A 172 5.06 -3.95 5.04
C TYR A 172 4.15 -3.20 4.03
N HIS A 173 3.42 -3.90 3.16
CA HIS A 173 2.44 -3.26 2.27
C HIS A 173 1.29 -2.61 3.04
N ASN A 174 0.86 -3.19 4.15
CA ASN A 174 -0.12 -2.55 5.03
C ASN A 174 0.43 -1.26 5.64
N ALA A 175 1.67 -1.28 6.16
CA ALA A 175 2.34 -0.10 6.69
C ALA A 175 2.52 0.99 5.62
N LEU A 176 2.93 0.61 4.41
CA LEU A 176 3.07 1.52 3.27
C LEU A 176 1.73 2.17 2.90
N ASN A 177 0.65 1.39 2.88
CA ASN A 177 -0.68 1.91 2.57
C ASN A 177 -1.24 2.80 3.70
N GLN A 178 -0.94 2.50 4.96
CA GLN A 178 -1.24 3.41 6.08
C GLN A 178 -0.49 4.73 5.94
N PHE A 179 0.81 4.69 5.62
CA PHE A 179 1.60 5.88 5.34
C PHE A 179 0.99 6.74 4.23
N ILE A 180 0.69 6.11 3.09
CA ILE A 180 0.06 6.76 1.94
C ILE A 180 -1.28 7.41 2.32
N LYS A 181 -2.15 6.69 3.03
CA LYS A 181 -3.46 7.19 3.45
C LYS A 181 -3.34 8.39 4.38
N GLN A 182 -2.47 8.32 5.40
CA GLN A 182 -2.27 9.43 6.33
C GLN A 182 -1.70 10.66 5.64
N TYR A 183 -0.73 10.48 4.74
CA TYR A 183 -0.21 11.56 3.91
C TYR A 183 -1.31 12.21 3.07
N SER A 184 -2.07 11.39 2.33
CA SER A 184 -3.14 11.85 1.44
C SER A 184 -4.20 12.64 2.23
N TYR A 185 -4.62 12.11 3.39
CA TYR A 185 -5.57 12.79 4.28
C TYR A 185 -5.04 14.11 4.83
N LEU A 186 -3.82 14.11 5.40
CA LEU A 186 -3.24 15.30 6.02
C LEU A 186 -3.00 16.43 5.01
N ARG A 187 -2.59 16.07 3.79
CA ARG A 187 -2.25 17.03 2.73
C ARG A 187 -3.40 17.33 1.78
N ASN A 188 -4.52 16.61 1.94
CA ASN A 188 -5.60 16.59 0.95
C ASN A 188 -5.08 16.28 -0.47
N ASP A 189 -4.07 15.40 -0.56
CA ASP A 189 -3.43 15.01 -1.81
C ASP A 189 -4.20 13.85 -2.44
N PHE A 190 -5.12 14.19 -3.33
CA PHE A 190 -5.96 13.23 -4.04
C PHE A 190 -5.27 12.59 -5.27
N PHE A 191 -4.03 12.94 -5.62
CA PHE A 191 -3.31 12.21 -6.68
C PHE A 191 -2.68 10.91 -6.18
N VAL A 192 -2.52 10.81 -4.86
CA VAL A 192 -1.92 9.67 -4.20
C VAL A 192 -2.99 8.65 -3.82
N GLU A 193 -2.75 7.38 -4.12
CA GLU A 193 -3.66 6.27 -3.80
C GLU A 193 -2.92 5.10 -3.17
N THR A 194 -3.63 4.29 -2.39
CA THR A 194 -3.06 3.06 -1.82
C THR A 194 -2.53 2.12 -2.90
N THR A 195 -1.36 1.55 -2.64
CA THR A 195 -0.73 0.58 -3.51
C THR A 195 -1.43 -0.77 -3.42
N THR A 196 -1.62 -1.39 -4.58
CA THR A 196 -2.11 -2.76 -4.75
C THR A 196 -1.11 -3.53 -5.61
N MET A 197 -1.27 -4.86 -5.71
CA MET A 197 -0.51 -5.67 -6.66
C MET A 197 -0.65 -5.17 -8.12
N HIS A 198 -1.70 -4.42 -8.42
CA HIS A 198 -1.96 -3.87 -9.73
C HIS A 198 -1.36 -2.48 -9.92
N THR A 199 -1.13 -1.69 -8.87
CA THR A 199 -0.66 -0.29 -9.00
C THR A 199 0.82 -0.11 -8.65
N LEU A 200 1.42 -1.05 -7.92
CA LEU A 200 2.86 -1.04 -7.65
C LEU A 200 3.63 -1.67 -8.82
N LYS A 201 4.84 -1.15 -9.14
CA LYS A 201 5.76 -1.74 -10.13
C LYS A 201 6.41 -3.05 -9.63
N GLY A 202 6.30 -3.29 -8.33
CA GLY A 202 6.78 -4.46 -7.59
C GLY A 202 7.57 -4.05 -6.36
N THR A 203 7.62 -4.93 -5.37
CA THR A 203 8.50 -4.77 -4.20
C THR A 203 9.64 -5.77 -4.33
N THR A 204 10.87 -5.28 -4.20
CA THR A 204 12.05 -6.16 -4.15
C THR A 204 12.40 -6.40 -2.70
N SER A 205 12.49 -7.68 -2.31
CA SER A 205 13.05 -8.13 -1.04
C SER A 205 14.50 -8.54 -1.30
N ARG A 206 15.48 -7.83 -0.73
CA ARG A 206 16.91 -8.19 -0.79
C ARG A 206 17.31 -8.79 0.55
N GLN A 207 17.90 -9.97 0.51
CA GLN A 207 18.31 -10.73 1.68
C GLN A 207 19.82 -10.64 1.87
N PHE A 208 20.26 -10.49 3.12
CA PHE A 208 21.66 -10.38 3.48
C PHE A 208 21.97 -11.21 4.73
N VAL A 209 23.18 -11.74 4.78
CA VAL A 209 23.74 -12.49 5.91
C VAL A 209 25.08 -11.85 6.28
N ASP A 210 25.20 -11.39 7.53
CA ASP A 210 26.39 -10.70 8.04
C ASP A 210 26.86 -9.54 7.14
N GLY A 211 25.90 -8.86 6.51
CA GLY A 211 26.12 -7.74 5.59
C GLY A 211 26.38 -8.12 4.12
N TYR A 212 26.58 -9.40 3.82
CA TYR A 212 26.77 -9.89 2.45
C TYR A 212 25.43 -10.20 1.78
N TYR A 213 25.30 -9.83 0.50
CA TYR A 213 24.11 -10.16 -0.29
C TYR A 213 23.98 -11.67 -0.42
N TYR A 214 22.78 -12.18 -0.12
CA TYR A 214 22.46 -13.59 -0.13
C TYR A 214 21.55 -13.96 -1.31
N ASP A 215 20.39 -13.32 -1.41
CA ASP A 215 19.42 -13.56 -2.49
C ASP A 215 18.47 -12.35 -2.64
N SER A 216 17.63 -12.35 -3.67
CA SER A 216 16.52 -11.40 -3.80
C SER A 216 15.25 -12.03 -4.36
N ILE A 217 14.12 -11.64 -3.77
CA ILE A 217 12.79 -12.04 -4.20
C ILE A 217 12.07 -10.81 -4.73
N LYS A 218 11.61 -10.87 -5.99
CA LYS A 218 10.77 -9.82 -6.56
C LYS A 218 9.31 -10.20 -6.42
N HIS A 219 8.57 -9.46 -5.59
CA HIS A 219 7.12 -9.56 -5.52
C HIS A 219 6.54 -8.75 -6.69
N ALA A 220 5.84 -9.43 -7.60
CA ALA A 220 5.40 -8.87 -8.87
C ALA A 220 4.38 -7.73 -8.68
N GLY A 221 4.53 -6.69 -9.49
CA GLY A 221 3.59 -5.59 -9.64
C GLY A 221 3.33 -5.33 -11.13
N LYS A 222 2.10 -4.95 -11.51
CA LYS A 222 1.63 -4.98 -12.90
C LYS A 222 1.52 -3.63 -13.62
N ALA A 223 1.55 -2.48 -12.93
CA ALA A 223 1.27 -1.20 -13.58
C ALA A 223 2.51 -0.36 -13.88
N PRO A 224 2.52 0.34 -15.03
CA PRO A 224 3.32 1.54 -15.21
C PRO A 224 2.74 2.70 -14.38
N SER A 225 3.60 3.66 -14.04
CA SER A 225 3.22 4.79 -13.20
C SER A 225 2.21 5.71 -13.90
N MET A 226 1.20 6.19 -13.17
CA MET A 226 0.34 7.29 -13.63
C MET A 226 0.96 8.62 -13.12
N MET A 227 1.16 9.61 -13.99
CA MET A 227 1.87 10.88 -13.71
C MET A 227 1.25 11.73 -12.57
N PRO A 228 1.93 12.77 -11.99
CA PRO A 228 3.12 13.48 -12.47
C PRO A 228 4.33 13.52 -11.53
N TYR A 229 5.44 13.97 -12.13
CA TYR A 229 6.80 14.15 -11.61
C TYR A 229 7.05 15.59 -11.09
N GLN A 230 6.00 16.42 -11.01
CA GLN A 230 6.09 17.82 -10.60
C GLN A 230 5.45 18.03 -9.23
N LYS A 231 6.18 18.72 -8.34
CA LYS A 231 5.63 19.25 -7.09
C LYS A 231 4.45 20.17 -7.43
N TRP A 232 3.29 19.86 -6.88
CA TRP A 232 2.05 20.62 -7.11
C TRP A 232 1.48 21.17 -5.80
N LEU A 233 1.96 20.68 -4.65
CA LEU A 233 1.62 21.20 -3.34
C LEU A 233 2.75 22.11 -2.83
N PRO A 234 2.43 23.10 -1.97
CA PRO A 234 3.45 23.86 -1.26
C PRO A 234 4.26 22.93 -0.34
N GLU A 235 5.45 23.39 0.05
CA GLU A 235 6.26 22.69 1.05
C GLU A 235 5.46 22.49 2.35
N ILE A 236 5.60 21.31 2.94
CA ILE A 236 4.95 20.97 4.20
C ILE A 236 5.71 21.63 5.35
N ASP A 237 4.99 22.24 6.29
CA ASP A 237 5.61 22.73 7.52
C ASP A 237 5.92 21.59 8.50
N SER A 238 6.83 21.88 9.43
CA SER A 238 7.30 20.91 10.41
C SER A 238 6.19 20.40 11.33
N ASN A 239 5.17 21.21 11.65
CA ASN A 239 4.08 20.79 12.54
C ASN A 239 3.22 19.71 11.89
N HIS A 240 2.92 19.84 10.60
CA HIS A 240 2.22 18.80 9.84
C HIS A 240 3.08 17.54 9.71
N VAL A 241 4.40 17.65 9.52
CA VAL A 241 5.30 16.48 9.50
C VAL A 241 5.26 15.72 10.83
N GLU A 242 5.35 16.42 11.96
CA GLU A 242 5.29 15.78 13.27
C GLU A 242 3.90 15.18 13.55
N THR A 243 2.83 15.88 13.17
CA THR A 243 1.46 15.35 13.24
C THR A 243 1.32 14.05 12.45
N LEU A 244 1.92 13.98 11.26
CA LEU A 244 1.92 12.77 10.44
C LEU A 244 2.62 11.62 11.18
N LYS A 245 3.82 11.84 11.69
CA LYS A 245 4.60 10.81 12.41
C LYS A 245 3.84 10.30 13.64
N GLU A 246 3.25 11.20 14.42
CA GLU A 246 2.43 10.82 15.58
C GLU A 246 1.24 9.94 15.17
N ARG A 247 0.53 10.32 14.10
CA ARG A 247 -0.62 9.53 13.59
C ARG A 247 -0.23 8.14 13.11
N LEU A 248 0.94 8.01 12.50
CA LEU A 248 1.45 6.73 11.97
C LEU A 248 1.82 5.72 13.08
N ILE A 249 2.24 6.21 14.25
CA ILE A 249 2.58 5.36 15.40
C ILE A 249 1.33 5.06 16.24
N ASN A 250 0.44 6.03 16.39
CA ASN A 250 -0.75 5.92 17.24
C ASN A 250 -1.95 5.26 16.54
N GLY A 251 -1.82 4.90 15.25
CA GLY A 251 -2.89 4.23 14.50
C GLY A 251 -4.12 5.12 14.33
N PHE A 252 -3.94 6.40 13.99
CA PHE A 252 -5.05 7.33 13.79
C PHE A 252 -6.00 6.84 12.69
N ASP A 253 -7.27 6.62 13.03
CA ASP A 253 -8.29 6.27 12.04
C ASP A 253 -8.78 7.51 11.30
N ILE A 254 -8.54 7.54 9.99
CA ILE A 254 -9.02 8.62 9.12
C ILE A 254 -10.55 8.59 9.10
N PRO A 255 -11.23 9.73 9.30
CA PRO A 255 -12.68 9.80 9.17
C PRO A 255 -13.14 9.24 7.81
N PRO A 256 -14.02 8.22 7.78
CA PRO A 256 -14.43 7.58 6.52
C PRO A 256 -15.04 8.56 5.51
N THR A 257 -15.72 9.60 5.98
CA THR A 257 -16.27 10.68 5.15
C THR A 257 -15.19 11.40 4.36
N LYS A 258 -14.06 11.72 4.98
CA LYS A 258 -12.93 12.43 4.35
C LYS A 258 -12.19 11.51 3.37
N ASP A 259 -11.97 10.25 3.73
CA ASP A 259 -11.37 9.25 2.84
C ASP A 259 -12.20 9.09 1.54
N LEU A 260 -13.53 8.99 1.68
CA LEU A 260 -14.44 8.90 0.53
C LEU A 260 -14.43 10.14 -0.37
N ILE A 261 -14.30 11.35 0.20
CA ILE A 261 -14.21 12.59 -0.59
C ILE A 261 -12.87 12.66 -1.34
N ILE A 262 -11.76 12.33 -0.69
CA ILE A 262 -10.44 12.27 -1.33
C ILE A 262 -10.45 11.25 -2.48
N MET A 263 -10.98 10.05 -2.23
CA MET A 263 -11.16 9.02 -3.25
C MET A 263 -12.03 9.50 -4.41
N ALA A 264 -13.13 10.21 -4.14
CA ALA A 264 -13.98 10.77 -5.18
C ALA A 264 -13.22 11.76 -6.07
N ARG A 265 -12.36 12.61 -5.50
CA ARG A 265 -11.50 13.54 -6.24
C ARG A 265 -10.46 12.80 -7.09
N ASN A 266 -9.78 11.78 -6.54
CA ASN A 266 -8.85 10.94 -7.28
C ASN A 266 -9.49 10.28 -8.51
N LEU A 267 -10.68 9.70 -8.32
CA LEU A 267 -11.43 9.05 -9.39
C LEU A 267 -11.87 10.05 -10.47
N ALA A 268 -12.26 11.27 -10.09
CA ALA A 268 -12.62 12.31 -11.04
C ALA A 268 -11.43 12.70 -11.93
N GLU A 269 -10.24 12.87 -11.38
CA GLU A 269 -9.01 13.16 -12.14
C GLU A 269 -8.65 12.05 -13.14
N ARG A 270 -8.90 10.79 -12.76
CA ARG A 270 -8.69 9.62 -13.62
C ARG A 270 -9.76 9.45 -14.71
N GLY A 271 -10.77 10.33 -14.74
CA GLY A 271 -11.91 10.21 -15.65
C GLY A 271 -12.94 9.16 -15.24
N GLU A 272 -12.82 8.59 -14.04
CA GLU A 272 -13.74 7.60 -13.46
C GLU A 272 -14.96 8.28 -12.80
N TYR A 273 -15.60 9.17 -13.56
CA TYR A 273 -16.64 10.10 -13.08
C TYR A 273 -17.83 9.41 -12.40
N ARG A 274 -18.21 8.23 -12.88
CA ARG A 274 -19.30 7.45 -12.28
C ARG A 274 -18.95 7.01 -10.86
N SER A 275 -17.76 6.45 -10.69
CA SER A 275 -17.24 5.99 -9.41
C SER A 275 -17.02 7.16 -8.45
N ALA A 276 -16.55 8.31 -8.98
CA ALA A 276 -16.38 9.53 -8.20
C ALA A 276 -17.69 10.01 -7.57
N ILE A 277 -18.77 10.12 -8.35
CA ILE A 277 -20.10 10.54 -7.85
C ILE A 277 -20.66 9.55 -6.82
N ILE A 278 -20.42 8.24 -7.02
CA ILE A 278 -20.86 7.22 -6.05
C ILE A 278 -20.13 7.41 -4.71
N ASN A 279 -18.81 7.61 -4.72
CA ASN A 279 -18.02 7.81 -3.51
C ASN A 279 -18.39 9.09 -2.77
N SER A 280 -18.54 10.23 -3.46
CA SER A 280 -18.94 11.48 -2.81
C SER A 280 -20.37 11.38 -2.24
N SER A 281 -21.26 10.66 -2.91
CA SER A 281 -22.61 10.44 -2.39
C SER A 281 -22.63 9.47 -1.20
N ALA A 282 -21.74 8.48 -1.17
CA ALA A 282 -21.57 7.59 -0.01
C ALA A 282 -21.01 8.35 1.20
N ALA A 283 -20.11 9.32 0.99
CA ALA A 283 -19.58 10.16 2.06
C ALA A 283 -20.70 10.87 2.84
N LEU A 284 -21.69 11.43 2.14
CA LEU A 284 -22.85 12.05 2.79
C LEU A 284 -23.74 11.04 3.54
N GLU A 285 -23.93 9.85 2.99
CA GLU A 285 -24.68 8.78 3.66
C GLU A 285 -24.03 8.37 4.99
N VAL A 286 -22.71 8.21 4.97
CA VAL A 286 -21.89 7.92 6.16
C VAL A 286 -21.94 9.08 7.15
N ALA A 287 -21.79 10.34 6.70
CA ALA A 287 -21.81 11.51 7.58
C ALA A 287 -23.14 11.62 8.36
N VAL A 288 -24.27 11.44 7.68
CA VAL A 288 -25.61 11.47 8.30
C VAL A 288 -25.77 10.33 9.29
N GLU A 289 -25.35 9.13 8.93
CA GLU A 289 -25.43 7.95 9.81
C GLU A 289 -24.57 8.14 11.06
N GLN A 290 -23.29 8.51 10.90
CA GLN A 290 -22.37 8.75 12.01
C GLN A 290 -22.87 9.85 12.94
N LYS A 291 -23.44 10.93 12.41
CA LYS A 291 -24.00 12.01 13.23
C LYS A 291 -25.20 11.54 14.05
N ILE A 292 -26.08 10.71 13.48
CA ILE A 292 -27.20 10.10 14.20
C ILE A 292 -26.68 9.19 15.31
N ILE A 293 -25.70 8.31 14.99
CA ILE A 293 -25.06 7.40 15.94
C ILE A 293 -24.46 8.19 17.12
N GLU A 294 -23.67 9.22 16.82
CA GLU A 294 -23.04 10.10 17.81
C GLU A 294 -24.08 10.68 18.79
N LYS A 295 -25.15 11.30 18.27
CA LYS A 295 -26.18 11.91 19.12
C LYS A 295 -26.99 10.87 19.91
N MET A 296 -27.23 9.68 19.35
CA MET A 296 -27.90 8.60 20.08
C MET A 296 -27.04 8.06 21.22
N TYR A 297 -25.73 7.89 20.99
CA TYR A 297 -24.80 7.52 22.05
C TYR A 297 -24.74 8.57 23.17
N LEU A 298 -24.69 9.85 22.82
CA LEU A 298 -24.75 10.94 23.80
C LEU A 298 -26.05 10.95 24.63
N ASN A 299 -27.13 10.41 24.07
CA ASN A 299 -28.42 10.23 24.76
C ASN A 299 -28.53 8.89 25.51
N GLY A 300 -27.44 8.11 25.60
CA GLY A 300 -27.38 6.85 26.35
C GLY A 300 -27.98 5.63 25.63
N ASN A 301 -28.22 5.72 24.31
CA ASN A 301 -28.73 4.57 23.56
C ASN A 301 -27.67 3.47 23.40
N THR A 302 -28.14 2.22 23.35
CA THR A 302 -27.28 1.05 23.08
C THR A 302 -27.08 0.84 21.58
N GLN A 303 -26.03 0.11 21.19
CA GLN A 303 -25.78 -0.23 19.77
C GLN A 303 -27.00 -0.94 19.13
N ALA A 304 -27.67 -1.85 19.85
CA ALA A 304 -28.84 -2.55 19.33
C ALA A 304 -30.03 -1.62 19.04
N GLU A 305 -30.23 -0.59 19.87
CA GLU A 305 -31.26 0.44 19.64
C GLU A 305 -30.90 1.33 18.45
N ILE A 306 -29.61 1.68 18.32
CA ILE A 306 -29.08 2.45 17.20
C ILE A 306 -29.28 1.70 15.88
N ASP A 307 -28.93 0.41 15.84
CA ASP A 307 -29.09 -0.44 14.65
C ASP A 307 -30.57 -0.53 14.24
N THR A 308 -31.45 -0.79 15.20
CA THR A 308 -32.91 -0.83 14.98
C THR A 308 -33.43 0.50 14.42
N PHE A 309 -32.95 1.62 14.96
CA PHE A 309 -33.34 2.94 14.51
C PHE A 309 -32.86 3.19 13.06
N LEU A 310 -31.60 2.91 12.75
CA LEU A 310 -31.02 3.11 11.42
C LEU A 310 -31.63 2.19 10.36
N ASP A 311 -31.92 0.94 10.70
CA ASP A 311 -32.50 -0.05 9.76
C ASP A 311 -33.88 0.37 9.24
N SER A 312 -34.65 1.11 10.04
CA SER A 312 -35.97 1.63 9.63
C SER A 312 -35.93 2.58 8.42
N THR A 313 -34.75 3.10 8.05
CA THR A 313 -34.53 3.98 6.90
C THR A 313 -33.42 3.50 5.96
N LYS A 314 -32.99 2.24 6.06
CA LYS A 314 -31.87 1.67 5.29
C LYS A 314 -31.94 1.95 3.78
N THR A 315 -33.13 1.88 3.19
CA THR A 315 -33.38 2.14 1.76
C THR A 315 -33.99 3.52 1.48
N ASN A 316 -34.23 4.34 2.52
CA ASN A 316 -34.91 5.62 2.40
C ASN A 316 -34.05 6.77 2.94
N PHE A 317 -33.06 7.15 2.13
CA PHE A 317 -32.12 8.21 2.48
C PHE A 317 -32.77 9.57 2.71
N TYR A 318 -33.84 9.90 1.97
CA TYR A 318 -34.62 11.13 2.20
C TYR A 318 -35.15 11.18 3.63
N ARG A 319 -35.80 10.10 4.09
CA ARG A 319 -36.37 10.03 5.44
C ARG A 319 -35.27 10.10 6.51
N ARG A 320 -34.10 9.53 6.25
CA ARG A 320 -32.94 9.62 7.15
C ARG A 320 -32.46 11.07 7.31
N CYS A 321 -32.28 11.78 6.19
CA CYS A 321 -31.82 13.19 6.19
C CYS A 321 -32.83 14.18 6.78
N ASP A 322 -34.14 13.91 6.63
CA ASP A 322 -35.18 14.83 7.09
C ASP A 322 -35.67 14.53 8.51
N ARG A 323 -36.13 13.30 8.75
CA ARG A 323 -36.83 12.95 9.99
C ARG A 323 -35.86 12.48 11.06
N GLN A 324 -35.01 11.50 10.74
CA GLN A 324 -34.13 10.90 11.74
C GLN A 324 -33.00 11.82 12.19
N LEU A 325 -32.35 12.50 11.24
CA LEU A 325 -31.34 13.49 11.57
C LEU A 325 -31.93 14.61 12.45
N ASN A 326 -33.14 15.08 12.12
CA ASN A 326 -33.82 16.09 12.95
C ASN A 326 -34.22 15.57 14.33
N GLU A 327 -34.67 14.32 14.42
CA GLU A 327 -35.03 13.71 15.70
C GLU A 327 -33.84 13.59 16.65
N LYS A 328 -32.65 13.26 16.12
CA LYS A 328 -31.46 13.01 16.97
C LYS A 328 -30.51 14.20 17.08
N ALA A 329 -30.34 14.98 16.02
CA ALA A 329 -29.43 16.13 15.97
C ALA A 329 -30.15 17.49 15.99
N GLY A 330 -31.49 17.52 16.05
CA GLY A 330 -32.27 18.76 16.12
C GLY A 330 -32.35 19.56 14.82
N GLN A 331 -31.69 19.11 13.75
CA GLN A 331 -31.72 19.74 12.43
C GLN A 331 -31.97 18.72 11.32
N SER A 332 -32.69 19.15 10.28
CA SER A 332 -32.98 18.41 9.06
C SER A 332 -32.16 19.00 7.91
N LEU A 333 -31.39 18.18 7.19
CA LEU A 333 -30.70 18.65 5.97
C LEU A 333 -31.72 19.17 4.94
N VAL A 334 -32.91 18.56 4.89
CA VAL A 334 -33.97 18.89 3.93
C VAL A 334 -34.64 20.23 4.26
N ARG A 335 -34.93 20.49 5.54
CA ARG A 335 -35.67 21.68 5.97
C ARG A 335 -34.77 22.85 6.36
N ASN A 336 -33.63 22.58 7.00
CA ASN A 336 -32.71 23.63 7.45
C ASN A 336 -31.73 24.07 6.35
N ASN A 337 -31.50 23.25 5.32
CA ASN A 337 -30.67 23.62 4.17
C ASN A 337 -31.32 23.22 2.83
N PRO A 338 -32.51 23.77 2.50
CA PRO A 338 -33.35 23.29 1.41
C PRO A 338 -32.72 23.48 0.01
N THR A 339 -31.92 24.54 -0.17
CA THR A 339 -31.20 24.79 -1.42
C THR A 339 -30.15 23.70 -1.67
N LEU A 340 -29.33 23.42 -0.65
CA LEU A 340 -28.31 22.37 -0.74
C LEU A 340 -28.95 21.00 -0.95
N TRP A 341 -30.02 20.69 -0.20
CA TRP A 341 -30.77 19.46 -0.40
C TRP A 341 -31.34 19.34 -1.82
N THR A 342 -31.86 20.43 -2.39
CA THR A 342 -32.40 20.42 -3.76
C THR A 342 -31.31 20.06 -4.77
N ASN A 343 -30.11 20.60 -4.61
CA ASN A 343 -28.94 20.24 -5.44
C ASN A 343 -28.58 18.75 -5.27
N ILE A 344 -28.41 18.29 -4.02
CA ILE A 344 -28.08 16.89 -3.71
C ILE A 344 -29.12 15.91 -4.26
N ASN A 345 -30.41 16.19 -4.05
CA ASN A 345 -31.50 15.35 -4.52
C ASN A 345 -31.53 15.31 -6.06
N SER A 346 -31.28 16.44 -6.72
CA SER A 346 -31.14 16.48 -8.18
C SER A 346 -29.98 15.61 -8.66
N HIS A 347 -28.81 15.71 -8.02
CA HIS A 347 -27.64 14.88 -8.34
C HIS A 347 -27.89 13.38 -8.13
N ARG A 348 -28.52 12.99 -7.03
CA ARG A 348 -28.85 11.57 -6.75
C ARG A 348 -29.86 11.02 -7.77
N ASN A 349 -30.89 11.79 -8.12
CA ASN A 349 -31.90 11.39 -9.13
C ASN A 349 -31.32 11.34 -10.55
N ARG A 350 -30.42 12.26 -10.88
CA ARG A 350 -29.82 12.35 -12.22
C ARG A 350 -28.70 11.34 -12.42
N TYR A 351 -27.82 11.19 -11.43
CA TYR A 351 -26.60 10.41 -11.56
C TYR A 351 -26.71 9.10 -10.78
N ARG A 352 -26.84 9.10 -9.45
CA ARG A 352 -26.73 7.86 -8.65
C ARG A 352 -27.75 6.78 -9.07
N HIS A 353 -29.02 7.13 -9.23
CA HIS A 353 -30.05 6.19 -9.66
C HIS A 353 -29.91 5.76 -11.13
N LYS A 354 -29.36 6.61 -11.99
CA LYS A 354 -29.20 6.32 -13.42
C LYS A 354 -27.86 5.70 -13.78
N ILE A 355 -26.79 5.93 -13.03
CA ILE A 355 -25.47 5.33 -13.26
C ILE A 355 -25.55 3.81 -13.07
N ALA A 356 -26.36 3.36 -12.10
CA ALA A 356 -26.63 1.94 -11.87
C ALA A 356 -27.44 1.27 -12.99
N HIS A 357 -28.21 2.04 -13.78
CA HIS A 357 -29.25 1.50 -14.66
C HIS A 357 -29.31 2.13 -16.08
N SER A 358 -28.33 2.96 -16.48
CA SER A 358 -28.34 3.68 -17.78
C SER A 358 -26.95 3.94 -18.38
N SER A 359 -26.92 4.34 -19.66
CA SER A 359 -25.73 4.74 -20.41
C SER A 359 -25.19 6.15 -20.09
N LEU A 360 -25.74 6.85 -19.08
CA LEU A 360 -25.33 8.22 -18.74
C LEU A 360 -23.84 8.30 -18.35
N MET A 361 -23.05 9.09 -19.07
CA MET A 361 -21.67 9.39 -18.73
C MET A 361 -21.57 10.85 -18.27
N PRO A 362 -21.33 11.11 -16.98
CA PRO A 362 -21.02 12.46 -16.49
C PRO A 362 -19.73 12.97 -17.14
N ASN A 363 -19.57 14.29 -17.20
CA ASN A 363 -18.31 14.92 -17.60
C ASN A 363 -17.54 15.45 -16.36
N ALA A 364 -16.31 15.92 -16.56
CA ALA A 364 -15.46 16.44 -15.49
C ALA A 364 -16.13 17.57 -14.68
N ARG A 365 -16.66 18.60 -15.36
CA ARG A 365 -17.27 19.78 -14.74
C ARG A 365 -18.49 19.43 -13.89
N ASP A 366 -19.36 18.56 -14.40
CA ASP A 366 -20.54 18.09 -13.67
C ASP A 366 -20.11 17.29 -12.43
N THR A 367 -19.11 16.41 -12.59
CA THR A 367 -18.60 15.55 -11.51
C THR A 367 -17.98 16.38 -10.38
N GLU A 368 -17.15 17.36 -10.73
CA GLU A 368 -16.52 18.27 -9.78
C GLU A 368 -17.58 19.05 -8.98
N LYS A 369 -18.60 19.58 -9.67
CA LYS A 369 -19.72 20.26 -9.00
C LYS A 369 -20.45 19.32 -8.04
N VAL A 370 -20.72 18.08 -8.46
CA VAL A 370 -21.40 17.08 -7.62
C VAL A 370 -20.57 16.78 -6.37
N ILE A 371 -19.26 16.55 -6.51
CA ILE A 371 -18.36 16.29 -5.37
C ILE A 371 -18.39 17.48 -4.39
N ASN A 372 -18.24 18.70 -4.90
CA ASN A 372 -18.24 19.91 -4.07
C ASN A 372 -19.57 20.09 -3.31
N ASP A 373 -20.72 19.90 -3.97
CA ASP A 373 -22.03 19.99 -3.32
C ASP A 373 -22.18 18.91 -2.22
N PHE A 374 -21.71 17.68 -2.46
CA PHE A 374 -21.70 16.62 -1.45
C PHE A 374 -20.77 16.92 -0.28
N GLU A 375 -19.57 17.44 -0.54
CA GLU A 375 -18.61 17.82 0.50
C GLU A 375 -19.14 18.94 1.40
N ILE A 376 -19.79 19.96 0.80
CA ILE A 376 -20.47 21.02 1.58
C ILE A 376 -21.54 20.41 2.48
N ALA A 377 -22.34 19.47 1.97
CA ALA A 377 -23.36 18.78 2.76
C ALA A 377 -22.75 17.92 3.89
N VAL A 378 -21.66 17.20 3.62
CA VAL A 378 -20.91 16.43 4.64
C VAL A 378 -20.44 17.36 5.75
N ASN A 379 -19.75 18.44 5.41
CA ASN A 379 -19.22 19.40 6.38
C ASN A 379 -20.34 20.04 7.24
N TRP A 380 -21.49 20.32 6.63
CA TRP A 380 -22.65 20.85 7.36
C TRP A 380 -23.21 19.83 8.36
N VAL A 381 -23.35 18.56 7.96
CA VAL A 381 -23.85 17.49 8.83
C VAL A 381 -22.87 17.22 9.98
N GLU A 382 -21.57 17.16 9.69
CA GLU A 382 -20.52 16.93 10.70
C GLU A 382 -20.50 18.01 11.79
N ALA A 383 -20.91 19.24 11.46
CA ALA A 383 -20.94 20.38 12.37
C ALA A 383 -22.16 20.46 13.31
N LEU A 384 -23.16 19.57 13.16
CA LEU A 384 -24.33 19.45 14.06
C LEU A 384 -23.95 18.82 15.41
#